data_AF-W1X4C5-F1
#
_entry.id   AF-W1X4C5-F1
#
_cell.length_a   1.000
_cell.length_b   1.000
_cell.length_c   1.000
_cell.angle_alpha   90.00
_cell.angle_beta   90.00
_cell.angle_gamma   90.00
#
_symmetry.space_group_name_H-M   'P 1'
#
loop_
_entity.id
_entity.type
_entity.pdbx_description
1 polymer ?
#
loop_
_entity_poly.entity_id
_entity_poly.type
_entity_poly.pdbx_seq_one_letter_code
_entity_poly.pdbx_strand_id
1 'polypeptide(L)' 'WSVWEGEQLAGIGALKLLDDKHGELKSMRTAPNHLRRGVASLILRHILQVAHDRCLHRLSLEAGTQAGFTACP' A
#
# COMPACT_ATOMS: atom_id res chain seq x y z
N TRP A 1 4.65 6.86 -2.59
CA TRP A 1 3.70 7.98 -2.39
C TRP A 1 3.48 8.23 -0.92
N SER A 2 3.25 9.48 -0.57
CA SER A 2 2.89 9.93 0.78
C SER A 2 1.56 10.70 0.71
N VAL A 3 0.73 10.53 1.72
CA VAL A 3 -0.52 11.26 1.91
C VAL A 3 -0.34 12.20 3.08
N TRP A 4 -0.72 13.44 2.87
CA TRP A 4 -0.60 14.52 3.84
C TRP A 4 -1.97 15.09 4.13
N GLU A 5 -2.24 15.37 5.39
CA GLU A 5 -3.39 16.16 5.83
C GLU A 5 -2.86 17.48 6.41
N GLY A 6 -2.95 18.55 5.63
CA GLY A 6 -2.25 19.80 5.95
C GLY A 6 -0.73 19.56 6.02
N GLU A 7 -0.12 19.88 7.17
CA GLU A 7 1.30 19.66 7.44
C GLU A 7 1.60 18.28 8.06
N GLN A 8 0.58 17.46 8.33
CA GLN A 8 0.76 16.16 8.97
C GLN A 8 0.87 15.04 7.94
N LEU A 9 1.90 14.21 8.08
CA LEU A 9 2.02 12.97 7.30
C LEU A 9 0.96 11.97 7.76
N ALA A 10 -0.09 11.80 6.95
CA ALA A 10 -1.20 10.91 7.25
C ALA A 10 -0.89 9.45 6.89
N GLY A 11 -0.03 9.21 5.88
CA GLY A 11 0.43 7.86 5.56
C GLY A 11 1.40 7.80 4.39
N ILE A 12 1.97 6.62 4.19
CA ILE A 12 2.91 6.31 3.11
C ILE A 12 2.56 4.97 2.47
N GLY A 13 2.88 4.84 1.19
CA GLY A 13 2.81 3.58 0.45
C GLY A 13 3.87 3.52 -0.62
N ALA A 14 4.44 2.35 -0.85
CA ALA A 14 5.46 2.12 -1.86
C ALA A 14 5.00 1.03 -2.84
N LEU A 15 5.24 1.25 -4.14
CA LEU A 15 5.12 0.24 -5.18
C LEU A 15 6.50 0.03 -5.78
N LYS A 16 6.93 -1.22 -5.85
CA LYS A 16 8.13 -1.63 -6.57
C LYS A 16 7.70 -2.26 -7.89
N LEU A 17 8.31 -1.87 -9.00
CA LEU A 17 8.13 -2.60 -10.25
C LEU A 17 9.09 -3.80 -10.24
N LEU A 18 8.54 -4.99 -10.45
CA LEU A 18 9.32 -6.22 -10.60
C LEU A 18 9.63 -6.49 -12.06
N ASP A 19 8.66 -6.24 -12.95
CA ASP A 19 8.81 -6.26 -14.40
C ASP A 19 7.86 -5.25 -15.06
N ASP A 20 7.86 -5.19 -16.40
CA ASP A 20 7.04 -4.26 -17.18
C ASP A 20 5.52 -4.47 -17.04
N LYS A 21 5.09 -5.61 -16.49
CA LYS A 21 3.69 -6.02 -16.29
C LYS A 21 3.37 -6.40 -14.85
N HIS A 22 4.33 -6.37 -13.93
CA HIS A 22 4.21 -6.84 -12.56
C HIS A 22 4.78 -5.80 -11.59
N GLY A 23 3.90 -5.28 -10.74
CA GLY A 23 4.27 -4.50 -9.58
C GLY A 23 4.12 -5.28 -8.28
N GLU A 24 4.85 -4.87 -7.26
CA GLU A 24 4.73 -5.33 -5.90
C GLU A 24 4.40 -4.14 -5.00
N LEU A 25 3.23 -4.19 -4.38
CA LEU A 25 2.86 -3.29 -3.30
C LEU A 25 3.69 -3.65 -2.07
N LYS A 26 4.58 -2.73 -1.71
CA LYS A 26 5.46 -2.81 -0.54
C LYS A 26 4.85 -2.06 0.64
N SER A 27 5.67 -1.78 1.64
CA SER A 27 5.38 -1.04 2.87
C SER A 27 4.30 0.02 2.67
N MET A 28 3.14 -0.22 3.26
CA MET A 28 2.12 0.78 3.51
C MET A 28 2.02 1.01 4.99
N ARG A 29 2.00 2.28 5.40
CA ARG A 29 1.81 2.65 6.79
C ARG A 29 0.93 3.87 6.87
N THR A 30 -0.12 3.79 7.68
CA THR A 30 -0.93 4.95 8.04
C THR A 30 -0.41 5.49 9.36
N ALA A 31 -0.34 6.80 9.50
CA ALA A 31 0.01 7.42 10.77
C ALA A 31 -1.05 7.03 11.82
N PRO A 32 -0.66 6.70 13.05
CA PRO A 32 -1.58 6.24 14.09
C PRO A 32 -2.71 7.25 14.36
N ASN A 33 -2.40 8.54 14.27
CA ASN A 33 -3.36 9.65 14.44
C ASN A 33 -4.41 9.74 13.32
N HIS A 34 -4.23 9.00 12.22
CA HIS A 34 -5.10 8.99 11.05
C HIS A 34 -5.70 7.60 10.77
N LEU A 35 -5.58 6.67 11.73
CA LEU A 35 -6.23 5.36 11.64
C LEU A 35 -7.76 5.52 11.58
N ARG A 36 -8.43 4.59 10.87
CA ARG A 36 -9.89 4.58 10.61
C ARG A 36 -10.46 5.76 9.82
N ARG A 37 -9.63 6.67 9.30
CA ARG A 37 -10.05 7.77 8.43
C ARG A 37 -9.94 7.46 6.92
N GLY A 38 -9.69 6.19 6.56
CA GLY A 38 -9.62 5.74 5.17
C GLY A 38 -8.32 6.08 4.43
N VAL A 39 -7.28 6.55 5.13
CA VAL A 39 -5.98 6.92 4.53
C VAL A 39 -5.30 5.74 3.84
N ALA A 40 -5.30 4.56 4.46
CA ALA A 40 -4.77 3.34 3.83
C ALA A 40 -5.49 3.03 2.50
N SER A 41 -6.82 3.19 2.46
CA SER A 41 -7.63 2.98 1.26
C SER A 41 -7.36 4.04 0.18
N LEU A 42 -7.07 5.28 0.56
CA LEU A 42 -6.64 6.33 -0.37
C LEU A 42 -5.29 5.98 -1.02
N ILE A 43 -4.31 5.60 -0.21
CA ILE A 43 -2.98 5.18 -0.67
C ILE A 43 -3.10 3.97 -1.61
N LEU A 44 -3.88 2.97 -1.22
CA LEU A 44 -4.08 1.77 -2.02
C LEU A 44 -4.73 2.11 -3.37
N ARG A 45 -5.80 2.90 -3.39
CA ARG A 45 -6.47 3.32 -4.63
C ARG A 45 -5.50 4.06 -5.56
N HIS A 46 -4.70 4.96 -5.01
CA HIS A 46 -3.67 5.67 -5.78
C HIS A 46 -2.66 4.70 -6.42
N ILE A 47 -2.19 3.71 -5.65
CA ILE A 47 -1.24 2.71 -6.17
C ILE A 47 -1.88 1.84 -7.25
N LEU A 48 -3.14 1.44 -7.08
CA LEU A 48 -3.89 0.70 -8.08
C LEU A 48 -4.08 1.50 -9.38
N GLN A 49 -4.38 2.80 -9.28
CA GLN A 49 -4.47 3.68 -10.45
C GLN A 49 -3.14 3.78 -11.18
N VAL A 50 -2.03 4.01 -10.46
CA VAL A 50 -0.70 4.06 -11.09
C VAL A 50 -0.34 2.74 -11.77
N ALA A 51 -0.69 1.61 -11.16
CA ALA A 51 -0.48 0.31 -11.76
C ALA A 51 -1.32 0.12 -13.03
N HIS A 52 -2.57 0.59 -13.01
CA HIS A 52 -3.46 0.55 -14.17
C HIS A 52 -2.92 1.43 -15.31
N ASP A 53 -2.53 2.67 -15.02
CA ASP A 53 -1.97 3.61 -16.01
C ASP A 53 -0.65 3.10 -16.62
N ARG A 54 0.09 2.28 -15.87
CA ARG A 54 1.31 1.61 -16.34
C ARG A 54 1.05 0.28 -17.03
N CYS A 55 -0.21 -0.10 -17.23
CA CYS A 55 -0.61 -1.39 -17.79
C CYS A 55 0.04 -2.58 -17.06
N LEU A 56 0.16 -2.50 -15.73
CA LEU A 56 0.57 -3.65 -14.92
C LEU A 56 -0.60 -4.64 -14.86
N HIS A 57 -0.34 -5.88 -15.30
CA HIS A 57 -1.32 -6.96 -15.27
C HIS A 57 -1.38 -7.68 -13.92
N ARG A 58 -0.32 -7.54 -13.11
CA ARG A 58 -0.21 -8.21 -11.83
C ARG A 58 0.28 -7.24 -10.75
N LEU A 59 -0.37 -7.29 -9.60
CA LEU A 59 0.12 -6.68 -8.38
C LEU A 59 0.23 -7.73 -7.29
N SER A 60 1.44 -7.91 -6.77
CA SER A 60 1.68 -8.72 -5.56
C SER A 60 1.65 -7.83 -4.34
N LEU A 61 1.12 -8.32 -3.22
CA LEU A 61 1.26 -7.68 -1.92
C LEU A 61 2.42 -8.36 -1.20
N GLU A 62 3.42 -7.59 -0.77
CA GLU A 62 4.37 -8.06 0.22
C GLU A 62 3.61 -8.15 1.56
N ALA A 63 2.94 -9.28 1.78
CA ALA A 63 2.46 -9.65 3.10
C ALA A 63 3.72 -9.89 3.92
N GLY A 64 4.23 -8.83 4.56
CA GLY A 64 5.29 -8.97 5.55
C GLY A 64 4.87 -10.10 6.47
N THR A 65 5.64 -11.19 6.50
CA THR A 65 5.41 -12.33 7.37
C THR A 65 5.55 -11.85 8.80
N GLN A 66 4.54 -11.18 9.33
CA GLN A 66 4.38 -11.04 10.75
C GLN A 66 3.96 -12.43 11.21
N ALA A 67 4.91 -13.15 11.81
CA ALA A 67 4.75 -14.47 12.41
C ALA A 67 3.68 -14.44 13.52
N GLY A 68 2.42 -14.28 13.14
CA GLY A 68 1.31 -14.00 14.05
C GLY A 68 -0.05 -14.47 13.52
N PHE A 69 -0.09 -15.25 12.44
CA PHE A 69 -1.30 -15.98 12.07
C PHE A 69 -1.14 -17.46 12.41
N THR A 70 -1.24 -17.76 13.70
CA THR A 70 -1.53 -19.13 14.15
C THR A 70 -3.02 -19.34 13.96
N ALA A 71 -3.41 -20.13 12.96
CA ALA A 71 -4.76 -20.68 12.91
C ALA A 71 -4.96 -21.53 14.18
N CYS A 72 -6.01 -21.24 14.95
CA CYS A 72 -6.39 -22.06 16.10
C CYS A 72 -6.92 -23.41 15.57
N PRO A 73 -6.49 -24.56 16.12
CA PRO A 73 -6.99 -25.87 15.74
C PRO A 73 -8.49 -26.06 16.04
#